data_AF-A3CSR6-F1
#
_entry.id   AF-A3CSR6-F1
#
_cell.length_a   1.000
_cell.length_b   1.000
_cell.length_c   1.000
_cell.angle_alpha   90.00
_cell.angle_beta   90.00
_cell.angle_gamma   90.00
#
_symmetry.space_group_name_H-M   'P 1'
#
loop_
_entity.id
_entity.type
_entity.pdbx_description
1 polymer ?
#
loop_
_entity_poly.entity_id
_entity_poly.type
_entity_poly.pdbx_seq_one_letter_code
_entity_poly.pdbx_strand_id
1 'polypeptide(L)'
;MQCSKCRRDAVIFQRYSGLHLCEHHFNRDFEAKAKRAIREHRWIESGDTVAVALSGGKDSSAVLFFLHRLLGERRDVRLMAITVDEGISGYRDPNQARKIAESMGVPWVTATFADEYRITLDEIVARKGTGLSCSYCGVLRRALMNRIAREHDVTKFAYGFNLDDEAQSVLMNALRGDAERLTRPMREAEGMVPRIKPFMYIPEREVALYAFLHVEGFDLAGCPYAGDALRGDVRGILDDYTYRHPATKYSLVNLGEALRGTERPETKMGFGICERCGERLPERQELEHREVRDATAGTAGARAPKNDVPSGTEFEHRRCEGAKPCGKICRTCQVLDEVRKGG
;
A
#
# COMPACT_ATOMS: atom_id res chain seq x y z
N MET A 1 -32.92 -0.90 12.30
CA MET A 1 -33.09 0.56 12.07
C MET A 1 -33.38 0.79 10.59
N GLN A 2 -34.14 1.83 10.26
CA GLN A 2 -34.56 2.12 8.88
C GLN A 2 -33.55 3.00 8.14
N CYS A 3 -33.49 2.85 6.82
CA CYS A 3 -32.66 3.65 5.94
C CYS A 3 -33.12 5.11 5.93
N SER A 4 -32.19 6.03 6.18
CA SER A 4 -32.40 7.48 6.18
C SER A 4 -32.91 8.03 4.83
N LYS A 5 -32.78 7.28 3.72
CA LYS A 5 -33.15 7.72 2.37
C LYS A 5 -34.44 7.09 1.80
N CYS A 6 -34.84 5.89 2.22
CA CYS A 6 -36.09 5.25 1.74
C CYS A 6 -36.85 4.39 2.76
N ARG A 7 -36.51 4.44 4.05
CA ARG A 7 -37.17 3.71 5.14
C ARG A 7 -37.14 2.17 5.08
N ARG A 8 -36.54 1.54 4.06
CA ARG A 8 -36.21 0.10 4.05
C ARG A 8 -35.19 -0.25 5.14
N ASP A 9 -35.04 -1.52 5.48
CA ASP A 9 -34.06 -1.95 6.48
C ASP A 9 -32.63 -1.55 6.09
N ALA A 10 -31.92 -0.97 7.06
CA ALA A 10 -30.54 -0.54 6.88
C ALA A 10 -29.56 -1.70 7.11
N VAL A 11 -28.59 -1.83 6.23
CA VAL A 11 -27.49 -2.80 6.33
C VAL A 11 -26.25 -2.19 7.00
N ILE A 12 -26.16 -0.86 7.06
CA ILE A 12 -25.03 -0.15 7.65
C ILE A 12 -25.45 1.16 8.32
N PHE A 13 -24.71 1.53 9.36
CA PHE A 13 -24.70 2.86 9.97
C PHE A 13 -23.33 3.52 9.76
N GLN A 14 -23.30 4.63 9.03
CA GLN A 14 -22.09 5.40 8.78
C GLN A 14 -21.89 6.43 9.88
N ARG A 15 -20.98 6.15 10.82
CA ARG A 15 -20.79 6.99 12.02
C ARG A 15 -20.36 8.43 11.73
N TYR A 16 -19.58 8.65 10.67
CA TYR A 16 -19.08 9.97 10.30
C TYR A 16 -20.15 10.84 9.61
N SER A 17 -21.17 10.25 8.99
CA SER A 17 -22.26 10.96 8.32
C SER A 17 -23.58 10.92 9.09
N GLY A 18 -23.71 10.02 10.07
CA GLY A 18 -24.94 9.77 10.82
C GLY A 18 -26.02 9.03 10.03
N LEU A 19 -25.71 8.48 8.86
CA LEU A 19 -26.70 7.87 7.97
C LEU A 19 -26.86 6.37 8.20
N HIS A 20 -28.12 5.93 8.20
CA HIS A 20 -28.49 4.52 8.03
C HIS A 20 -28.78 4.25 6.56
N LEU A 21 -28.10 3.29 5.95
CA LEU A 21 -28.27 2.99 4.53
C LEU A 21 -28.73 1.54 4.34
N CYS A 22 -29.80 1.34 3.55
CA CYS A 22 -30.13 0.04 2.99
C CYS A 22 -29.13 -0.32 1.89
N GLU A 23 -29.12 -1.58 1.46
CA GLU A 23 -28.16 -2.09 0.47
C GLU A 23 -28.07 -1.22 -0.80
N HIS A 24 -29.20 -0.89 -1.41
CA HIS A 24 -29.25 -0.04 -2.61
C HIS A 24 -28.60 1.33 -2.39
N HIS A 25 -28.93 1.98 -1.27
CA HIS A 25 -28.41 3.31 -0.97
C HIS A 25 -26.97 3.30 -0.50
N PHE A 26 -26.53 2.21 0.13
CA PHE A 26 -25.14 1.96 0.45
C PHE A 26 -24.31 1.80 -0.83
N ASN A 27 -24.72 0.93 -1.76
CA ASN A 27 -24.01 0.73 -3.03
C ASN A 27 -23.88 2.03 -3.84
N ARG A 28 -24.97 2.81 -3.93
CA ARG A 28 -24.93 4.11 -4.61
C ARG A 28 -23.97 5.10 -3.95
N ASP A 29 -23.96 5.15 -2.61
CA ASP A 29 -23.10 6.04 -1.83
C ASP A 29 -21.62 5.64 -1.95
N PHE A 30 -21.34 4.34 -1.83
CA PHE A 30 -20.02 3.74 -1.98
C PHE A 30 -19.42 4.02 -3.37
N GLU A 31 -20.16 3.66 -4.42
CA GLU A 31 -19.68 3.84 -5.80
C GLU A 31 -19.53 5.31 -6.17
N ALA A 32 -20.39 6.20 -5.66
CA ALA A 32 -20.26 7.63 -5.89
C ALA A 32 -18.95 8.20 -5.30
N LYS A 33 -18.54 7.75 -4.11
CA LYS A 33 -17.25 8.15 -3.51
C LYS A 33 -16.07 7.63 -4.32
N ALA A 34 -16.11 6.38 -4.75
CA ALA A 34 -15.03 5.79 -5.56
C ALA A 34 -14.91 6.46 -6.95
N LYS A 35 -16.04 6.70 -7.62
CA LYS A 35 -16.09 7.46 -8.89
C LYS A 35 -15.59 8.89 -8.72
N ARG A 36 -15.90 9.55 -7.60
CA ARG A 36 -15.39 10.89 -7.27
C ARG A 36 -13.87 10.88 -7.12
N ALA A 37 -13.30 9.93 -6.37
CA ALA A 37 -11.85 9.81 -6.22
C ALA A 37 -11.15 9.64 -7.58
N ILE A 38 -11.64 8.73 -8.43
CA ILE A 38 -11.08 8.53 -9.78
C ILE A 38 -11.10 9.82 -10.60
N ARG A 39 -12.19 10.59 -10.54
CA ARG A 39 -12.34 11.84 -11.29
C ARG A 39 -11.45 12.96 -10.75
N GLU A 40 -11.39 13.14 -9.43
CA GLU A 40 -10.60 14.20 -8.79
C GLU A 40 -9.10 14.01 -9.05
N HIS A 41 -8.63 12.76 -9.02
CA HIS A 41 -7.23 12.42 -9.28
C HIS A 41 -6.91 12.13 -10.75
N ARG A 42 -7.91 12.19 -11.65
CA ARG A 42 -7.78 11.88 -13.10
C ARG A 42 -7.04 10.57 -13.37
N TRP A 43 -7.44 9.50 -12.67
CA TRP A 43 -6.67 8.26 -12.63
C TRP A 43 -6.83 7.34 -13.84
N ILE A 44 -7.94 7.45 -14.57
CA ILE A 44 -8.27 6.57 -15.70
C ILE A 44 -8.59 7.43 -16.92
N GLU A 45 -7.80 7.24 -17.97
CA GLU A 45 -7.88 7.94 -19.25
C GLU A 45 -8.13 6.95 -20.39
N SER A 46 -8.43 7.46 -21.58
CA SER A 46 -8.61 6.64 -22.77
C SER A 46 -7.27 6.03 -23.20
N GLY A 47 -7.25 4.76 -23.57
CA GLY A 47 -6.04 3.99 -23.89
C GLY A 47 -5.40 3.28 -22.69
N ASP A 48 -5.91 3.49 -21.47
CA ASP A 48 -5.34 2.86 -20.29
C ASP A 48 -5.53 1.35 -20.26
N THR A 49 -4.52 0.67 -19.70
CA THR A 49 -4.59 -0.74 -19.29
C THR A 49 -4.44 -0.79 -17.78
N VAL A 50 -5.58 -0.96 -17.11
CA VAL A 50 -5.67 -0.95 -15.65
C VAL A 50 -5.55 -2.39 -15.15
N ALA A 51 -4.52 -2.67 -14.37
CA ALA A 51 -4.37 -3.94 -13.67
C ALA A 51 -4.77 -3.80 -12.20
N VAL A 52 -5.69 -4.65 -11.74
CA VAL A 52 -5.98 -4.77 -10.31
C VAL A 52 -4.93 -5.64 -9.64
N ALA A 53 -4.30 -5.13 -8.58
CA ALA A 53 -3.44 -5.92 -7.71
C ALA A 53 -4.31 -6.87 -6.87
N LEU A 54 -4.65 -8.03 -7.43
CA LEU A 54 -5.62 -8.96 -6.89
C LEU A 54 -4.95 -9.95 -5.95
N SER A 55 -5.11 -9.73 -4.65
CA SER A 55 -4.58 -10.63 -3.63
C SER A 55 -5.54 -11.76 -3.24
N GLY A 56 -6.73 -11.83 -3.84
CA GLY A 56 -7.81 -12.72 -3.43
C GLY A 56 -8.52 -12.33 -2.13
N GLY A 57 -8.12 -11.23 -1.49
CA GLY A 57 -8.74 -10.74 -0.25
C GLY A 57 -9.92 -9.80 -0.51
N LYS A 58 -10.68 -9.47 0.55
CA LYS A 58 -11.88 -8.62 0.46
C LYS A 58 -11.68 -7.30 -0.32
N ASP A 59 -10.60 -6.56 -0.02
CA ASP A 59 -10.43 -5.19 -0.53
C ASP A 59 -10.05 -5.19 -2.01
N SER A 60 -9.11 -6.05 -2.40
CA SER A 60 -8.67 -6.18 -3.79
C SER A 60 -9.77 -6.77 -4.69
N SER A 61 -10.56 -7.70 -4.14
CA SER A 61 -11.70 -8.29 -4.84
C SER A 61 -12.83 -7.28 -5.04
N ALA A 62 -13.11 -6.44 -4.03
CA ALA A 62 -14.06 -5.32 -4.17
C ALA A 62 -13.62 -4.30 -5.24
N VAL A 63 -12.32 -4.00 -5.33
CA VAL A 63 -11.80 -3.11 -6.39
C VAL A 63 -12.02 -3.73 -7.77
N LEU A 64 -11.74 -5.02 -7.93
CA LEU A 64 -11.96 -5.72 -9.20
C LEU A 64 -13.42 -5.65 -9.64
N PHE A 65 -14.35 -5.99 -8.74
CA PHE A 65 -15.78 -5.91 -9.01
C PHE A 65 -16.22 -4.51 -9.40
N PHE A 66 -15.81 -3.51 -8.61
CA PHE A 66 -16.15 -2.11 -8.86
C PHE A 66 -15.64 -1.62 -10.22
N LEU A 67 -14.38 -1.90 -10.55
CA LEU A 67 -13.78 -1.48 -11.83
C LEU A 67 -14.36 -2.26 -13.01
N HIS A 68 -14.66 -3.55 -12.85
CA HIS A 68 -15.33 -4.34 -13.87
C HIS A 68 -16.68 -3.73 -14.24
N ARG A 69 -17.49 -3.36 -13.22
CA ARG A 69 -18.77 -2.68 -13.47
C ARG A 69 -18.62 -1.27 -14.02
N LEU A 70 -17.63 -0.51 -13.56
CA LEU A 70 -17.39 0.86 -14.00
C LEU A 70 -16.90 0.92 -15.45
N LEU A 71 -16.07 -0.04 -15.86
CA LEU A 71 -15.38 -0.05 -17.15
C LEU A 71 -16.02 -1.01 -18.16
N GLY A 72 -17.00 -1.83 -17.77
CA GLY A 72 -17.54 -2.91 -18.62
C GLY A 72 -18.07 -2.46 -19.99
N GLU A 73 -18.59 -1.24 -20.11
CA GLU A 73 -19.06 -0.68 -21.39
C GLU A 73 -17.98 0.10 -22.15
N ARG A 74 -16.83 0.38 -21.51
CA ARG A 74 -15.72 1.14 -22.10
C ARG A 74 -14.85 0.24 -22.94
N ARG A 75 -14.77 0.52 -24.24
CA ARG A 75 -13.87 -0.17 -25.17
C ARG A 75 -12.48 0.46 -25.24
N ASP A 76 -12.32 1.64 -24.67
CA ASP A 76 -11.10 2.42 -24.70
C ASP A 76 -10.18 2.15 -23.50
N VAL A 77 -10.63 1.34 -22.53
CA VAL A 77 -9.84 0.97 -21.34
C VAL A 77 -9.83 -0.55 -21.21
N ARG A 78 -8.66 -1.14 -21.02
CA ARG A 78 -8.50 -2.57 -20.75
C ARG A 78 -8.41 -2.81 -19.25
N LEU A 79 -9.12 -3.82 -18.75
CA LEU A 79 -9.05 -4.24 -17.34
C LEU A 79 -8.43 -5.64 -17.27
N MET A 80 -7.48 -5.84 -16.36
CA MET A 80 -6.93 -7.16 -16.02
C MET A 80 -6.67 -7.27 -14.52
N ALA A 81 -6.41 -8.48 -14.04
CA ALA A 81 -6.03 -8.77 -12.67
C ALA A 81 -4.63 -9.40 -12.63
N ILE A 82 -3.81 -8.97 -11.67
CA ILE A 82 -2.46 -9.50 -11.44
C ILE A 82 -2.36 -9.96 -9.99
N THR A 83 -1.96 -11.22 -9.79
CA THR A 83 -1.66 -11.80 -8.48
C THR A 83 -0.17 -12.11 -8.39
N VAL A 84 0.43 -11.80 -7.24
CA VAL A 84 1.78 -12.27 -6.89
C VAL A 84 1.63 -13.27 -5.76
N ASP A 85 2.07 -14.50 -5.98
CA ASP A 85 2.14 -15.53 -4.95
C ASP A 85 3.53 -15.48 -4.29
N GLU A 86 3.55 -15.12 -3.01
CA GLU A 86 4.79 -15.03 -2.25
C GLU A 86 5.28 -16.39 -1.73
N GLY A 87 4.47 -17.46 -1.87
CA GLY A 87 4.78 -18.79 -1.36
C GLY A 87 4.67 -18.87 0.17
N ILE A 88 3.55 -18.38 0.73
CA ILE A 88 3.27 -18.46 2.16
C ILE A 88 2.32 -19.62 2.42
N SER A 89 2.77 -20.62 3.18
CA SER A 89 1.97 -21.81 3.45
C SER A 89 0.71 -21.49 4.26
N GLY A 90 -0.44 -22.00 3.79
CA GLY A 90 -1.73 -21.83 4.47
C GLY A 90 -2.30 -20.41 4.42
N TYR A 91 -1.75 -19.51 3.60
CA TYR A 91 -2.21 -18.13 3.47
C TYR A 91 -2.44 -17.77 2.00
N ARG A 92 -3.66 -17.35 1.67
CA ARG A 92 -4.08 -16.87 0.33
C ARG A 92 -3.71 -17.81 -0.82
N ASP A 93 -4.58 -18.78 -1.08
CA ASP A 93 -4.49 -19.61 -2.28
C ASP A 93 -4.68 -18.74 -3.54
N PRO A 94 -3.69 -18.65 -4.46
CA PRO A 94 -3.83 -17.90 -5.71
C PRO A 94 -5.01 -18.38 -6.57
N ASN A 95 -5.46 -19.64 -6.42
CA ASN A 95 -6.65 -20.14 -7.11
C ASN A 95 -7.92 -19.40 -6.71
N GLN A 96 -7.97 -18.83 -5.50
CA GLN A 96 -9.11 -18.03 -5.06
C GLN A 96 -9.18 -16.72 -5.84
N ALA A 97 -8.03 -16.03 -6.01
CA ALA A 97 -7.93 -14.86 -6.87
C ALA A 97 -8.27 -15.20 -8.34
N ARG A 98 -7.78 -16.34 -8.86
CA ARG A 98 -8.14 -16.84 -10.20
C ARG A 98 -9.66 -16.98 -10.36
N LYS A 99 -10.33 -17.70 -9.46
CA LYS A 99 -11.79 -17.93 -9.51
C LYS A 99 -12.58 -16.63 -9.53
N ILE A 100 -12.19 -15.65 -8.71
CA ILE A 100 -12.85 -14.34 -8.66
C ILE A 100 -12.70 -13.62 -10.00
N ALA A 101 -11.49 -13.59 -10.58
CA ALA A 101 -11.27 -12.95 -11.88
C ALA A 101 -12.02 -13.65 -13.03
N GLU A 102 -11.96 -14.98 -13.07
CA GLU A 102 -12.67 -15.81 -14.05
C GLU A 102 -14.19 -15.64 -13.97
N SER A 103 -14.77 -15.55 -12.76
CA SER A 103 -16.21 -15.32 -12.58
C SER A 103 -16.70 -13.98 -13.16
N MET A 104 -15.80 -13.01 -13.31
CA MET A 104 -16.08 -11.69 -13.88
C MET A 104 -15.61 -11.59 -15.34
N GLY A 105 -15.07 -12.67 -15.93
CA GLY A 105 -14.50 -12.67 -17.27
C GLY A 105 -13.30 -11.71 -17.42
N VAL A 106 -12.59 -11.39 -16.34
CA VAL A 106 -11.43 -10.49 -16.38
C VAL A 106 -10.15 -11.31 -16.60
N PRO A 107 -9.30 -10.95 -17.59
CA PRO A 107 -8.00 -11.60 -17.78
C PRO A 107 -7.16 -11.58 -16.50
N TRP A 108 -6.59 -12.73 -16.14
CA TRP A 108 -5.83 -12.91 -14.91
C TRP A 108 -4.42 -13.43 -15.20
N VAL A 109 -3.43 -12.80 -14.57
CA VAL A 109 -2.01 -13.16 -14.64
C VAL A 109 -1.52 -13.42 -13.22
N THR A 110 -0.70 -14.46 -13.06
CA THR A 110 -0.03 -14.78 -11.80
C THR A 110 1.47 -14.91 -11.99
N ALA A 111 2.23 -14.55 -10.96
CA ALA A 111 3.65 -14.85 -10.87
C ALA A 111 4.01 -15.23 -9.44
N THR A 112 5.00 -16.10 -9.27
CA THR A 112 5.38 -16.63 -7.96
C THR A 112 6.79 -16.18 -7.59
N PHE A 113 7.08 -16.00 -6.30
CA PHE A 113 8.45 -15.78 -5.85
C PHE A 113 9.35 -17.00 -6.10
N ALA A 114 8.79 -18.21 -6.07
CA ALA A 114 9.52 -19.44 -6.31
C ALA A 114 10.06 -19.52 -7.75
N ASP A 115 9.26 -19.17 -8.74
CA ASP A 115 9.68 -19.17 -10.15
C ASP A 115 10.66 -18.03 -10.42
N GLU A 116 10.34 -16.86 -9.87
CA GLU A 116 11.04 -15.62 -10.16
C GLU A 116 12.39 -15.50 -9.45
N TYR A 117 12.40 -15.72 -8.14
CA TYR A 117 13.56 -15.47 -7.27
C TYR A 117 14.23 -16.76 -6.77
N ARG A 118 13.62 -17.93 -7.06
CA ARG A 118 14.04 -19.24 -6.56
C ARG A 118 14.06 -19.30 -5.03
N ILE A 119 13.11 -18.60 -4.42
CA ILE A 119 12.91 -18.54 -2.98
C ILE A 119 11.47 -18.11 -2.67
N THR A 120 10.88 -18.66 -1.63
CA THR A 120 9.56 -18.29 -1.09
C THR A 120 9.70 -17.34 0.09
N LEU A 121 8.60 -16.68 0.49
CA LEU A 121 8.63 -15.85 1.70
C LEU A 121 8.79 -16.70 2.97
N ASP A 122 8.22 -17.90 3.02
CA ASP A 122 8.43 -18.83 4.14
C ASP A 122 9.92 -19.15 4.33
N GLU A 123 10.65 -19.41 3.24
CA GLU A 123 12.10 -19.64 3.28
C GLU A 123 12.88 -18.39 3.71
N ILE A 124 12.44 -17.19 3.31
CA ILE A 124 13.04 -15.93 3.78
C ILE A 124 12.86 -15.80 5.29
N VAL A 125 11.64 -16.03 5.80
CA VAL A 125 11.32 -15.97 7.22
C VAL A 125 12.11 -17.02 8.00
N ALA A 126 12.22 -18.24 7.48
CA ALA A 126 13.02 -19.30 8.12
C ALA A 126 14.50 -18.90 8.29
N ARG A 127 15.06 -18.13 7.35
CA ARG A 127 16.48 -17.70 7.39
C ARG A 127 16.72 -16.40 8.18
N LYS A 128 15.76 -15.48 8.18
CA LYS A 128 15.94 -14.10 8.66
C LYS A 128 15.00 -13.69 9.81
N GLY A 129 14.06 -14.54 10.19
CA GLY A 129 13.00 -14.23 11.14
C GLY A 129 11.91 -13.33 10.55
N THR A 130 10.93 -12.97 11.38
CA THR A 130 9.74 -12.20 10.98
C THR A 130 9.98 -10.70 10.88
N GLY A 131 10.96 -10.14 11.61
CA GLY A 131 11.11 -8.69 11.80
C GLY A 131 11.26 -7.87 10.50
N LEU A 132 11.94 -8.42 9.49
CA LEU A 132 12.12 -7.75 8.18
C LEU A 132 11.32 -8.41 7.04
N SER A 133 10.50 -9.42 7.34
CA SER A 133 9.74 -10.20 6.35
C SER A 133 8.86 -9.31 5.47
N CYS A 134 8.11 -8.38 6.07
CA CYS A 134 7.25 -7.44 5.34
C CYS A 134 8.05 -6.48 4.44
N SER A 135 9.25 -6.08 4.88
CA SER A 135 10.14 -5.22 4.10
C SER A 135 10.67 -5.95 2.87
N TYR A 136 11.14 -7.19 3.05
CA TYR A 136 11.61 -8.04 1.95
C TYR A 136 10.49 -8.38 0.96
N CYS A 137 9.36 -8.87 1.48
CA CYS A 137 8.17 -9.16 0.69
C CYS A 137 7.73 -7.94 -0.14
N GLY A 138 7.67 -6.75 0.47
CA GLY A 138 7.25 -5.53 -0.22
C GLY A 138 8.21 -5.07 -1.32
N VAL A 139 9.52 -5.29 -1.17
CA VAL A 139 10.51 -5.00 -2.23
C VAL A 139 10.36 -5.97 -3.39
N LEU A 140 10.36 -7.28 -3.12
CA LEU A 140 10.27 -8.33 -4.13
C LEU A 140 8.94 -8.25 -4.90
N ARG A 141 7.81 -8.13 -4.19
CA ARG A 141 6.48 -8.00 -4.80
C ARG A 141 6.39 -6.82 -5.76
N ARG A 142 6.88 -5.64 -5.35
CA ARG A 142 6.85 -4.44 -6.22
C ARG A 142 7.70 -4.62 -7.47
N ALA A 143 8.87 -5.25 -7.35
CA ALA A 143 9.74 -5.51 -8.48
C ALA A 143 9.08 -6.46 -9.49
N LEU A 144 8.48 -7.55 -9.01
CA LEU A 144 7.76 -8.50 -9.84
C LEU A 144 6.54 -7.85 -10.51
N MET A 145 5.72 -7.11 -9.76
CA MET A 145 4.59 -6.37 -10.33
C MET A 145 5.00 -5.40 -11.45
N ASN A 146 6.07 -4.63 -11.26
CA ASN A 146 6.57 -3.71 -12.29
C ASN A 146 7.07 -4.43 -13.55
N ARG A 147 7.49 -5.69 -13.45
CA ARG A 147 7.88 -6.49 -14.61
C ARG A 147 6.67 -6.99 -15.38
N ILE A 148 5.73 -7.64 -14.70
CA ILE A 148 4.47 -8.09 -15.30
C ILE A 148 3.76 -6.92 -15.97
N ALA A 149 3.81 -5.75 -15.34
CA ALA A 149 3.22 -4.55 -15.91
C ALA A 149 3.81 -4.15 -17.27
N ARG A 150 5.12 -4.33 -17.48
CA ARG A 150 5.77 -4.06 -18.76
C ARG A 150 5.44 -5.14 -19.80
N GLU A 151 5.35 -6.39 -19.38
CA GLU A 151 5.03 -7.52 -20.27
C GLU A 151 3.59 -7.46 -20.81
N HIS A 152 2.69 -6.82 -20.06
CA HIS A 152 1.27 -6.71 -20.39
C HIS A 152 0.80 -5.28 -20.70
N ASP A 153 1.72 -4.36 -20.96
CA ASP A 153 1.44 -2.94 -21.27
C ASP A 153 0.50 -2.25 -20.26
N VAL A 154 0.63 -2.61 -18.98
CA VAL A 154 -0.16 -2.03 -17.89
C VAL A 154 0.27 -0.58 -17.67
N THR A 155 -0.70 0.33 -17.78
CA THR A 155 -0.47 1.76 -17.59
C THR A 155 -0.83 2.22 -16.18
N LYS A 156 -1.68 1.48 -15.44
CA LYS A 156 -2.08 1.82 -14.07
C LYS A 156 -2.30 0.55 -13.23
N PHE A 157 -1.87 0.58 -11.97
CA PHE A 157 -2.24 -0.43 -10.98
C PHE A 157 -3.32 0.08 -10.03
N ALA A 158 -4.44 -0.64 -9.92
CA ALA A 158 -5.46 -0.39 -8.93
C ALA A 158 -5.21 -1.23 -7.66
N TYR A 159 -5.07 -0.56 -6.52
CA TYR A 159 -4.90 -1.21 -5.22
C TYR A 159 -6.16 -1.08 -4.36
N GLY A 160 -6.44 -2.10 -3.55
CA GLY A 160 -7.51 -2.13 -2.54
C GLY A 160 -7.25 -1.27 -1.31
N PHE A 161 -6.44 -0.21 -1.39
CA PHE A 161 -6.20 0.66 -0.24
C PHE A 161 -7.43 1.49 0.07
N ASN A 162 -7.83 1.43 1.34
CA ASN A 162 -9.01 2.11 1.87
C ASN A 162 -8.61 3.31 2.76
N LEU A 163 -9.61 4.00 3.31
CA LEU A 163 -9.39 5.16 4.19
C LEU A 163 -8.50 4.83 5.40
N ASP A 164 -8.68 3.64 5.98
CA ASP A 164 -7.96 3.18 7.15
C ASP A 164 -6.48 2.96 6.80
N ASP A 165 -6.17 2.36 5.65
CA ASP A 165 -4.80 2.15 5.17
C ASP A 165 -4.05 3.47 4.94
N GLU A 166 -4.73 4.45 4.35
CA GLU A 166 -4.16 5.78 4.11
C GLU A 166 -3.93 6.54 5.43
N ALA A 167 -4.93 6.54 6.33
CA ALA A 167 -4.80 7.17 7.65
C ALA A 167 -3.68 6.53 8.49
N GLN A 168 -3.58 5.19 8.49
CA GLN A 168 -2.48 4.47 9.12
C GLN A 168 -1.14 4.90 8.52
N SER A 169 -1.04 5.01 7.20
CA SER A 169 0.21 5.38 6.53
C SER A 169 0.66 6.81 6.89
N VAL A 170 -0.27 7.77 6.96
CA VAL A 170 0.03 9.13 7.42
C VAL A 170 0.52 9.12 8.87
N LEU A 171 -0.20 8.46 9.77
CA LEU A 171 0.17 8.42 11.18
C LEU A 171 1.49 7.68 11.42
N MET A 172 1.73 6.55 10.74
CA MET A 172 3.01 5.83 10.80
C MET A 172 4.20 6.71 10.39
N ASN A 173 4.06 7.48 9.31
CA ASN A 173 5.14 8.36 8.86
C ASN A 173 5.37 9.52 9.84
N ALA A 174 4.30 10.08 10.41
CA ALA A 174 4.40 11.09 11.47
C ALA A 174 5.11 10.54 12.72
N LEU A 175 4.75 9.35 13.19
CA LEU A 175 5.38 8.72 14.35
C LEU A 175 6.87 8.39 14.12
N ARG A 176 7.25 8.12 12.86
CA ARG A 176 8.66 7.90 12.48
C ARG A 176 9.46 9.20 12.31
N GLY A 177 8.81 10.37 12.33
CA GLY A 177 9.44 11.63 11.97
C GLY A 177 9.90 11.69 10.51
N ASP A 178 9.26 10.92 9.63
CA ASP A 178 9.64 10.80 8.22
C ASP A 178 8.94 11.89 7.40
N ALA A 179 9.45 13.12 7.55
CA ALA A 179 8.90 14.32 6.91
C ALA A 179 8.89 14.17 5.38
N GLU A 180 9.96 13.62 4.80
CA GLU A 180 10.05 13.39 3.35
C GLU A 180 8.90 12.50 2.85
N ARG A 181 8.60 11.38 3.52
CA ARG A 181 7.48 10.53 3.08
C ARG A 181 6.10 11.17 3.29
N LEU A 182 5.98 12.16 4.17
CA LEU A 182 4.73 12.92 4.38
C LEU A 182 4.54 14.02 3.32
N THR A 183 5.61 14.67 2.90
CA THR A 183 5.58 15.80 1.95
C THR A 183 5.80 15.37 0.52
N ARG A 184 6.36 14.18 0.28
CA ARG A 184 6.64 13.68 -1.06
C ARG A 184 5.33 13.60 -1.87
N PRO A 185 5.26 14.32 -3.00
CA PRO A 185 4.11 14.26 -3.89
C PRO A 185 3.79 12.80 -4.24
N MET A 186 2.52 12.49 -4.45
CA MET A 186 2.10 11.20 -5.01
C MET A 186 2.45 11.16 -6.50
N ARG A 187 3.72 11.42 -6.82
CA ARG A 187 4.24 11.33 -8.17
C ARG A 187 4.58 9.87 -8.46
N GLU A 188 4.25 9.51 -9.69
CA GLU A 188 4.77 8.36 -10.38
C GLU A 188 6.30 8.49 -10.29
N ALA A 189 6.96 7.64 -9.49
CA ALA A 189 8.39 7.52 -9.62
C ALA A 189 8.62 7.15 -11.07
N GLU A 190 9.32 8.00 -11.84
CA GLU A 190 9.48 7.77 -13.27
C GLU A 190 9.90 6.30 -13.48
N GLY A 191 9.28 5.61 -14.43
CA GLY A 191 9.52 4.19 -14.76
C GLY A 191 8.89 3.15 -13.82
N MET A 192 8.12 3.58 -12.83
CA MET A 192 7.16 2.70 -12.14
C MET A 192 5.76 2.91 -12.68
N VAL A 193 4.99 1.84 -12.76
CA VAL A 193 3.58 1.95 -13.14
C VAL A 193 2.81 2.69 -12.04
N PRO A 194 2.08 3.75 -12.39
CA PRO A 194 1.30 4.55 -11.45
C PRO A 194 0.30 3.73 -10.66
N ARG A 195 0.01 4.17 -9.43
CA ARG A 195 -0.93 3.49 -8.53
C ARG A 195 -2.17 4.32 -8.32
N ILE A 196 -3.32 3.71 -8.53
CA ILE A 196 -4.62 4.31 -8.30
C ILE A 196 -5.28 3.60 -7.11
N LYS A 197 -6.03 4.37 -6.31
CA LYS A 197 -6.61 3.89 -5.05
C LYS A 197 -8.09 4.26 -4.96
N PRO A 198 -8.97 3.59 -5.72
CA PRO A 198 -10.37 3.99 -5.84
C PRO A 198 -11.11 4.14 -4.49
N PHE A 199 -10.67 3.41 -3.46
CA PHE A 199 -11.32 3.37 -2.15
C PHE A 199 -10.63 4.23 -1.08
N MET A 200 -9.68 5.10 -1.43
CA MET A 200 -8.89 5.87 -0.46
C MET A 200 -9.71 6.76 0.51
N TYR A 201 -10.97 7.07 0.19
CA TYR A 201 -11.88 7.85 1.05
C TYR A 201 -13.03 7.01 1.63
N ILE A 202 -12.95 5.69 1.52
CA ILE A 202 -14.00 4.77 1.96
C ILE A 202 -13.46 3.93 3.13
N PRO A 203 -14.13 3.88 4.30
CA PRO A 203 -13.68 3.08 5.43
C PRO A 203 -13.57 1.58 5.11
N GLU A 204 -12.61 0.89 5.72
CA GLU A 204 -12.40 -0.56 5.56
C GLU A 204 -13.68 -1.36 5.80
N ARG A 205 -14.47 -0.98 6.81
CA ARG A 205 -15.77 -1.63 7.11
C ARG A 205 -16.77 -1.52 5.95
N GLU A 206 -16.78 -0.39 5.25
CA GLU A 206 -17.62 -0.20 4.06
C GLU A 206 -17.10 -1.03 2.89
N VAL A 207 -15.77 -1.08 2.67
CA VAL A 207 -15.17 -1.94 1.63
C VAL A 207 -15.46 -3.42 1.89
N ALA A 208 -15.36 -3.87 3.14
CA ALA A 208 -15.69 -5.23 3.55
C ALA A 208 -17.17 -5.58 3.28
N LEU A 209 -18.09 -4.67 3.61
CA LEU A 209 -19.52 -4.87 3.31
C LEU A 209 -19.78 -4.90 1.79
N TYR A 210 -19.15 -4.02 1.02
CA TYR A 210 -19.28 -4.02 -0.43
C TYR A 210 -18.73 -5.32 -1.04
N ALA A 211 -17.58 -5.81 -0.59
CA ALA A 211 -17.05 -7.10 -0.98
C ALA A 211 -18.05 -8.23 -0.67
N PHE A 212 -18.56 -8.28 0.56
CA PHE A 212 -19.49 -9.31 1.01
C PHE A 212 -20.80 -9.36 0.21
N LEU A 213 -21.30 -8.20 -0.24
CA LEU A 213 -22.54 -8.11 -1.01
C LEU A 213 -22.39 -8.53 -2.48
N HIS A 214 -21.17 -8.48 -3.04
CA HIS A 214 -20.96 -8.53 -4.49
C HIS A 214 -19.95 -9.57 -4.96
N VAL A 215 -19.11 -10.10 -4.07
CA VAL A 215 -18.05 -11.03 -4.44
C VAL A 215 -18.12 -12.26 -3.55
N GLU A 216 -18.22 -13.42 -4.18
CA GLU A 216 -18.18 -14.70 -3.47
C GLU A 216 -16.76 -15.23 -3.37
N GLY A 217 -16.48 -15.93 -2.28
CA GLY A 217 -15.26 -16.73 -2.15
C GLY A 217 -13.97 -15.93 -2.13
N PHE A 218 -13.94 -14.72 -1.54
CA PHE A 218 -12.68 -14.04 -1.19
C PHE A 218 -12.12 -14.54 0.16
N ASP A 219 -10.81 -14.37 0.35
CA ASP A 219 -10.11 -14.71 1.59
C ASP A 219 -10.28 -13.61 2.66
N LEU A 220 -10.48 -14.05 3.90
CA LEU A 220 -10.52 -13.20 5.10
C LEU A 220 -9.24 -13.30 5.94
N ALA A 221 -8.37 -14.26 5.65
CA ALA A 221 -7.15 -14.48 6.40
C ALA A 221 -6.19 -13.29 6.30
N GLY A 222 -5.66 -12.89 7.45
CA GLY A 222 -4.53 -11.96 7.56
C GLY A 222 -3.20 -12.70 7.38
N CYS A 223 -2.18 -11.99 6.90
CA CYS A 223 -0.84 -12.58 6.72
C CYS A 223 -0.30 -13.04 8.07
N PRO A 224 0.19 -14.29 8.21
CA PRO A 224 0.77 -14.79 9.46
C PRO A 224 2.00 -13.98 9.90
N TYR A 225 2.68 -13.31 8.96
CA TYR A 225 3.88 -12.51 9.22
C TYR A 225 3.62 -11.01 9.41
N ALA A 226 2.36 -10.58 9.43
CA ALA A 226 2.01 -9.16 9.61
C ALA A 226 1.86 -8.74 11.09
N GLY A 227 1.93 -9.68 12.04
CA GLY A 227 1.63 -9.45 13.46
C GLY A 227 2.55 -8.46 14.17
N ASP A 228 3.87 -8.51 13.90
CA ASP A 228 4.87 -7.69 14.60
C ASP A 228 5.07 -6.29 13.98
N ALA A 229 4.15 -5.86 13.11
CA ALA A 229 4.33 -4.62 12.37
C ALA A 229 3.76 -3.41 13.13
N LEU A 230 4.50 -2.29 13.13
CA LEU A 230 4.04 -0.96 13.58
C LEU A 230 2.64 -0.59 13.07
N ARG A 231 2.25 -1.10 11.91
CA ARG A 231 0.91 -0.88 11.34
C ARG A 231 -0.22 -1.46 12.21
N GLY A 232 0.03 -2.58 12.90
CA GLY A 232 -0.90 -3.18 13.87
C GLY A 232 -1.17 -2.26 15.04
N ASP A 233 -0.11 -1.72 15.66
CA ASP A 233 -0.23 -0.75 16.77
C ASP A 233 -0.97 0.51 16.34
N VAL A 234 -0.61 1.06 15.18
CA VAL A 234 -1.25 2.26 14.63
C VAL A 234 -2.72 2.01 14.32
N ARG A 235 -3.08 0.82 13.82
CA ARG A 235 -4.48 0.43 13.63
C ARG A 235 -5.23 0.45 14.96
N GLY A 236 -4.67 -0.17 16.01
CA GLY A 236 -5.27 -0.17 17.35
C GLY A 236 -5.51 1.24 17.90
N ILE A 237 -4.51 2.12 17.79
CA ILE A 237 -4.63 3.53 18.21
C ILE A 237 -5.74 4.25 17.44
N LEU A 238 -5.78 4.09 16.12
CA LEU A 238 -6.80 4.74 15.28
C LEU A 238 -8.19 4.21 15.55
N ASP A 239 -8.36 2.90 15.75
CA ASP A 239 -9.66 2.30 16.00
C ASP A 239 -10.23 2.74 17.35
N ASP A 240 -9.42 2.80 18.41
CA ASP A 240 -9.83 3.36 19.70
C ASP A 240 -10.23 4.84 19.60
N TYR A 241 -9.36 5.65 18.99
CA TYR A 241 -9.62 7.09 18.91
C TYR A 241 -10.83 7.40 18.02
N THR A 242 -10.97 6.71 16.89
CA THR A 242 -12.07 6.92 15.95
C THR A 242 -13.40 6.42 16.48
N TYR A 243 -13.41 5.57 17.49
CA TYR A 243 -14.62 5.24 18.21
C TYR A 243 -15.25 6.48 18.84
N ARG A 244 -14.46 7.42 19.38
CA ARG A 244 -14.95 8.68 19.95
C ARG A 244 -14.99 9.81 18.92
N HIS A 245 -14.15 9.74 17.88
CA HIS A 245 -14.00 10.78 16.86
C HIS A 245 -14.08 10.19 15.45
N PRO A 246 -15.30 9.92 14.92
CA PRO A 246 -15.48 9.18 13.66
C PRO A 246 -14.83 9.82 12.42
N ALA A 247 -14.55 11.12 12.45
CA ALA A 247 -13.95 11.85 11.34
C ALA A 247 -12.41 11.79 11.30
N THR A 248 -11.74 11.26 12.34
CA THR A 248 -10.27 11.35 12.47
C THR A 248 -9.51 10.73 11.30
N LYS A 249 -9.95 9.58 10.78
CA LYS A 249 -9.31 8.95 9.61
C LYS A 249 -9.36 9.87 8.39
N TYR A 250 -10.48 10.55 8.15
CA TYR A 250 -10.60 11.57 7.10
C TYR A 250 -9.68 12.77 7.35
N SER A 251 -9.62 13.28 8.58
CA SER A 251 -8.72 14.39 8.92
C SER A 251 -7.25 14.06 8.67
N LEU A 252 -6.82 12.82 8.97
CA LEU A 252 -5.46 12.36 8.69
C LEU A 252 -5.17 12.24 7.20
N VAL A 253 -6.10 11.69 6.42
CA VAL A 253 -5.94 11.61 4.96
C VAL A 253 -5.86 13.02 4.36
N ASN A 254 -6.77 13.93 4.75
CA ASN A 254 -6.74 15.32 4.31
C ASN A 254 -5.43 16.04 4.69
N LEU A 255 -4.91 15.80 5.89
CA LEU A 255 -3.60 16.31 6.31
C LEU A 255 -2.49 15.76 5.40
N GLY A 256 -2.49 14.46 5.13
CA GLY A 256 -1.53 13.84 4.22
C GLY A 256 -1.57 14.45 2.82
N GLU A 257 -2.75 14.67 2.25
CA GLU A 257 -2.90 15.31 0.93
C GLU A 257 -2.43 16.77 0.94
N ALA A 258 -2.74 17.53 1.99
CA ALA A 258 -2.28 18.90 2.15
C ALA A 258 -0.75 19.00 2.24
N LEU A 259 -0.12 18.12 3.05
CA LEU A 259 1.34 18.09 3.20
C LEU A 259 2.03 17.75 1.87
N ARG A 260 1.50 16.79 1.11
CA ARG A 260 2.04 16.44 -0.22
C ARG A 260 1.96 17.56 -1.26
N GLY A 261 1.07 18.54 -1.06
CA GLY A 261 0.94 19.72 -1.91
C GLY A 261 1.95 20.83 -1.61
N THR A 262 2.75 20.72 -0.55
CA THR A 262 3.65 21.80 -0.08
C THR A 262 5.03 21.79 -0.75
N GLU A 263 5.51 20.66 -1.25
CA GLU A 263 6.81 20.59 -1.93
C GLU A 263 6.75 21.11 -3.37
N ARG A 264 7.67 22.02 -3.70
CA ARG A 264 7.93 22.45 -5.09
C ARG A 264 8.49 21.27 -5.89
N PRO A 265 8.19 21.17 -7.19
CA PRO A 265 8.71 20.10 -8.03
C PRO A 265 10.23 20.26 -8.22
N GLU A 266 11.04 19.78 -7.29
CA GLU A 266 12.48 19.72 -7.48
C GLU A 266 12.90 18.39 -8.11
N THR A 267 13.58 18.55 -9.26
CA THR A 267 14.33 17.56 -10.06
C THR A 267 13.56 16.37 -10.62
N LYS A 268 13.50 16.31 -11.97
CA LYS A 268 13.37 15.06 -12.71
C LYS A 268 14.43 14.10 -12.15
N MET A 269 14.00 13.00 -11.52
CA MET A 269 14.92 11.97 -11.08
C MET A 269 15.43 11.27 -12.34
N GLY A 270 16.74 11.29 -12.58
CA GLY A 270 17.31 10.48 -13.65
C GLY A 270 17.14 8.99 -13.34
N PHE A 271 17.38 8.18 -14.37
CA PHE A 271 17.31 6.74 -14.27
C PHE A 271 18.69 6.10 -14.30
N GLY A 272 18.92 5.20 -13.37
CA GLY A 272 19.95 4.18 -13.49
C GLY A 272 19.39 2.91 -14.12
N ILE A 273 20.27 2.08 -14.68
CA ILE A 273 19.99 0.68 -14.97
C ILE A 273 20.74 -0.15 -13.94
N CYS A 274 20.06 -1.11 -13.32
CA CYS A 274 20.71 -2.06 -12.42
C CYS A 274 21.71 -2.89 -13.21
N GLU A 275 22.99 -2.85 -12.86
CA GLU A 275 24.04 -3.59 -13.58
C GLU A 275 23.88 -5.12 -13.50
N ARG A 276 23.08 -5.61 -12.54
CA ARG A 276 22.89 -7.04 -12.34
C ARG A 276 21.67 -7.62 -13.05
N CYS A 277 20.54 -6.92 -12.96
CA CYS A 277 19.27 -7.44 -13.49
C CYS A 277 18.68 -6.59 -14.61
N GLY A 278 19.35 -5.50 -15.01
CA GLY A 278 18.87 -4.60 -16.07
C GLY A 278 17.65 -3.76 -15.69
N GLU A 279 17.17 -3.86 -14.44
CA GLU A 279 15.98 -3.14 -13.99
C GLU A 279 16.22 -1.63 -13.90
N ARG A 280 15.22 -0.84 -14.28
CA ARG A 280 15.27 0.62 -14.16
C ARG A 280 15.24 1.03 -12.69
N LEU A 281 16.16 1.91 -12.32
CA LEU A 281 16.34 2.44 -10.97
C LEU A 281 16.03 3.93 -10.94
N PRO A 282 15.23 4.40 -9.96
CA PRO A 282 15.25 5.81 -9.60
C PRO A 282 16.64 6.16 -9.06
N GLU A 283 17.29 7.22 -9.54
CA GLU A 283 18.68 7.60 -9.19
C GLU A 283 18.97 7.76 -7.68
N ARG A 284 17.95 7.99 -6.83
CA ARG A 284 18.10 8.00 -5.38
C ARG A 284 17.43 6.79 -4.73
N GLN A 285 18.17 5.69 -4.68
CA GLN A 285 18.07 4.70 -3.60
C GLN A 285 19.25 4.85 -2.60
N GLU A 286 19.91 6.01 -2.59
CA GLU A 286 20.93 6.31 -1.59
C GLU A 286 20.27 6.67 -0.26
N LEU A 287 20.56 5.86 0.76
CA LEU A 287 20.29 6.04 2.20
C LEU A 287 18.92 5.58 2.75
N GLU A 288 18.59 4.29 2.59
CA GLU A 288 17.80 3.56 3.61
C GLU A 288 18.73 2.72 4.51
N HIS A 289 19.74 3.36 5.11
CA HIS A 289 20.43 2.86 6.30
C HIS A 289 20.34 3.94 7.39
N ARG A 290 19.15 4.11 7.96
CA ARG A 290 19.05 4.45 9.37
C ARG A 290 18.72 3.16 10.08
N GLU A 291 19.72 2.55 10.68
CA GLU A 291 19.49 1.62 11.78
C GLU A 291 18.59 2.35 12.79
N VAL A 292 17.29 2.05 12.77
CA VAL A 292 16.50 2.22 13.99
C VAL A 292 17.03 1.12 14.88
N ARG A 293 18.07 1.44 15.66
CA ARG A 293 18.47 0.58 16.76
C ARG A 293 17.22 0.33 17.60
N ASP A 294 16.87 -0.93 17.76
CA ASP A 294 15.78 -1.39 18.59
C ASP A 294 15.77 -0.65 19.93
N ALA A 295 14.78 0.21 20.14
CA ALA A 295 14.50 0.83 21.44
C ALA A 295 13.73 -0.14 22.37
N THR A 296 13.86 -1.44 22.15
CA THR A 296 13.26 -2.52 22.95
C THR A 296 14.30 -3.40 23.64
N ALA A 297 15.51 -2.86 23.88
CA ALA A 297 16.49 -3.48 24.77
C ALA A 297 16.38 -2.89 26.20
N GLY A 298 15.70 -3.62 27.08
CA GLY A 298 16.05 -3.71 28.50
C GLY A 298 15.65 -2.54 29.42
N THR A 299 14.52 -2.70 30.09
CA THR A 299 14.29 -2.14 31.43
C THR A 299 15.30 -2.73 32.42
N ALA A 300 16.37 -1.99 32.71
CA ALA A 300 17.18 -2.20 33.91
C ALA A 300 17.63 -0.82 34.42
N GLY A 301 17.20 -0.49 35.64
CA GLY A 301 17.30 0.87 36.18
C GLY A 301 18.71 1.32 36.51
N ALA A 302 18.94 2.63 36.37
CA ALA A 302 19.90 3.39 37.17
C ALA A 302 19.57 4.89 37.12
N ARG A 303 19.78 5.55 38.26
CA ARG A 303 19.43 6.94 38.59
C ARG A 303 20.04 7.99 37.66
N ALA A 304 19.30 9.08 37.45
CA ALA A 304 19.81 10.35 36.93
C ALA A 304 20.72 11.07 37.95
N PRO A 305 21.67 11.87 37.45
CA PRO A 305 21.83 13.22 37.98
C PRO A 305 21.77 14.30 36.89
N LYS A 306 21.50 15.51 37.37
CA LYS A 306 21.14 16.74 36.66
C LYS A 306 22.35 17.45 36.00
N ASN A 307 21.98 18.38 35.11
CA ASN A 307 22.67 19.61 34.68
C ASN A 307 23.91 19.47 33.77
N ASP A 308 23.82 19.99 32.54
CA ASP A 308 24.28 21.34 32.19
C ASP A 308 24.06 21.58 30.68
N VAL A 309 23.51 22.75 30.35
CA VAL A 309 23.30 23.23 28.97
C VAL A 309 24.37 24.27 28.66
N PRO A 310 25.25 24.06 27.67
CA PRO A 310 25.94 25.17 27.02
C PRO A 310 25.22 25.54 25.74
N SER A 311 24.79 26.80 25.73
CA SER A 311 24.36 27.57 24.58
C SER A 311 25.50 27.78 23.56
N GLY A 312 25.15 27.69 22.28
CA GLY A 312 25.88 28.35 21.19
C GLY A 312 27.02 27.54 20.58
N THR A 313 26.80 27.06 19.36
CA THR A 313 27.81 27.07 18.29
C THR A 313 27.09 26.78 16.97
N GLU A 314 27.54 27.49 15.94
CA GLU A 314 26.96 27.59 14.61
C GLU A 314 26.81 26.20 13.95
N PHE A 315 25.62 25.92 13.39
CA PHE A 315 25.42 24.78 12.50
C PHE A 315 26.07 25.10 11.14
N GLU A 316 27.38 24.88 11.05
CA GLU A 316 28.04 24.77 9.74
C GLU A 316 27.43 23.59 8.97
N HIS A 317 26.82 23.91 7.83
CA HIS A 317 26.47 22.95 6.80
C HIS A 317 27.74 22.25 6.29
N ARG A 318 28.15 21.16 6.96
CA ARG A 318 29.04 20.18 6.33
C ARG A 318 28.26 19.44 5.25
N ARG A 319 28.32 19.98 4.03
CA ARG A 319 28.14 19.18 2.82
C ARG A 319 29.10 17.99 2.96
N CYS A 320 28.55 16.79 2.99
CA CYS A 320 29.33 15.57 2.84
C CYS A 320 29.88 15.53 1.40
N GLU A 321 30.97 16.26 1.14
CA GLU A 321 31.84 16.02 0.01
C GLU A 321 32.53 14.67 0.26
N GLY A 322 32.02 13.60 -0.35
CA GLY A 322 32.63 12.27 -0.21
C GLY A 322 31.68 11.07 -0.23
N ALA A 323 30.40 11.23 -0.58
CA ALA A 323 29.55 10.07 -0.86
C ALA A 323 30.02 9.41 -2.18
N LYS A 324 30.88 8.40 -2.08
CA LYS A 324 31.10 7.45 -3.18
C LYS A 324 29.73 6.87 -3.56
N PRO A 325 29.33 6.85 -4.85
CA PRO A 325 28.01 6.37 -5.25
C PRO A 325 27.85 4.93 -4.78
N CYS A 326 26.90 4.70 -3.89
CA CYS A 326 26.65 3.40 -3.30
C CYS A 326 25.93 2.53 -4.33
N GLY A 327 26.70 1.86 -5.21
CA GLY A 327 26.33 0.71 -6.03
C GLY A 327 25.16 0.87 -7.00
N LYS A 328 25.40 0.69 -8.29
CA LYS A 328 24.38 0.57 -9.36
C LYS A 328 23.53 -0.72 -9.28
N ILE A 329 23.33 -1.28 -8.08
CA ILE A 329 22.60 -2.52 -7.82
C ILE A 329 21.29 -2.18 -7.12
N CYS A 330 20.17 -2.62 -7.69
CA CYS A 330 18.85 -2.30 -7.16
C CYS A 330 18.53 -2.94 -5.81
N ARG A 331 17.61 -2.34 -5.05
CA ARG A 331 17.15 -2.88 -3.75
C ARG A 331 16.67 -4.34 -3.84
N THR A 332 16.07 -4.76 -4.96
CA THR A 332 15.69 -6.17 -5.17
C THR A 332 16.91 -7.08 -5.14
N CYS A 333 17.96 -6.75 -5.91
CA CYS A 333 19.22 -7.51 -5.92
C CYS A 333 19.93 -7.47 -4.56
N GLN A 334 19.89 -6.32 -3.86
CA GLN A 334 20.44 -6.20 -2.51
C GLN A 334 19.70 -7.10 -1.52
N VAL A 335 18.36 -7.09 -1.52
CA VAL A 335 17.54 -7.96 -0.68
C VAL A 335 17.82 -9.44 -0.97
N LEU A 336 17.91 -9.82 -2.25
CA LEU A 336 18.25 -11.19 -2.62
C LEU A 336 19.65 -11.59 -2.13
N ASP A 337 20.63 -10.69 -2.16
CA ASP A 337 21.95 -10.93 -1.59
C ASP A 337 21.90 -11.07 -0.07
N GLU A 338 21.20 -10.17 0.63
CA GLU A 338 21.03 -10.21 2.09
C GLU A 338 20.42 -11.54 2.53
N VAL A 339 19.36 -11.98 1.85
CA VAL A 339 18.65 -13.24 2.12
C VAL A 339 19.54 -14.46 1.85
N ARG A 340 20.37 -14.44 0.80
CA ARG A 340 21.25 -15.56 0.43
C ARG A 340 22.51 -15.64 1.29
N LYS A 341 23.00 -14.53 1.85
CA LYS A 341 24.24 -14.45 2.66
C LYS A 341 24.13 -14.93 4.11
N GLY A 342 22.97 -15.41 4.56
CA GLY A 342 22.75 -15.86 5.94
C GLY A 342 22.21 -17.28 6.05
N GLY A 343 22.65 -18.18 5.17
CA GLY A 343 22.40 -19.62 5.25
C GLY A 343 23.58 -20.35 5.88
#